data_AF-A0A075HM82-F1
#
_entry.id   AF-A0A075HM82-F1
#
_cell.length_a   1.000
_cell.length_b   1.000
_cell.length_c   1.000
_cell.angle_alpha   90.00
_cell.angle_beta   90.00
_cell.angle_gamma   90.00
#
_symmetry.space_group_name_H-M   'P 1'
#
loop_
_entity.id
_entity.type
_entity.pdbx_description
1 polymer ?
#
loop_
_entity_poly.entity_id
_entity_poly.type
_entity_poly.pdbx_seq_one_letter_code
_entity_poly.pdbx_strand_id
1 'polypeptide(L)'
;MSPIGLQGIVDELERLSLEHSRARFETVQGEITANFGLLLADAMIYAIGFISVIIGLADIALSINPTEWLWSEGDLILLWSGVALWVCSQSLNDFKRLLPLWLRMLLKLGIGPKDFSDQSEAAQGRRAATLVIASILSAIIGWRISVLPDTIATRIGVDFHLVIYVVSVGLLLLAVYWYRLIGDGLEIEQFNR
;
A
#
# COMPACT_ATOMS: atom_id res chain seq x y z
N MET A 1 27.29 -49.68 -16.75
CA MET A 1 26.24 -48.68 -16.45
C MET A 1 25.39 -48.54 -17.70
N SER A 2 24.11 -48.89 -17.64
CA SER A 2 23.24 -48.88 -18.83
C SER A 2 22.88 -47.44 -19.22
N PRO A 3 22.83 -47.12 -20.52
CA PRO A 3 22.51 -45.77 -21.01
C PRO A 3 21.11 -45.27 -20.60
N ILE A 4 20.23 -46.19 -20.20
CA ILE A 4 18.84 -45.94 -19.78
C ILE A 4 18.78 -45.17 -18.44
N GLY A 5 19.75 -45.37 -17.54
CA GLY A 5 19.77 -44.68 -16.25
C GLY A 5 20.19 -43.21 -16.34
N LEU A 6 20.98 -42.86 -17.37
CA LEU A 6 21.48 -41.49 -17.55
C LEU A 6 20.37 -40.56 -18.08
N GLN A 7 19.52 -41.08 -18.96
CA GLN A 7 18.45 -40.32 -19.60
C GLN A 7 17.35 -39.95 -18.61
N GLY A 8 16.95 -40.87 -17.71
CA GLY A 8 16.01 -40.55 -16.63
C GLY A 8 16.56 -39.55 -15.60
N ILE A 9 17.87 -39.52 -15.37
CA ILE A 9 18.50 -38.51 -14.50
C ILE A 9 18.48 -37.13 -15.19
N VAL A 10 18.76 -37.06 -16.50
CA VAL A 10 18.74 -35.82 -17.27
C VAL A 10 17.31 -35.26 -17.36
N ASP A 11 16.32 -36.11 -17.64
CA ASP A 11 14.91 -35.70 -17.69
C ASP A 11 14.41 -35.17 -16.33
N GLU A 12 14.81 -35.81 -15.23
CA GLU A 12 14.46 -35.33 -13.89
C GLU A 12 15.21 -34.04 -13.51
N LEU A 13 16.47 -33.89 -13.92
CA LEU A 13 17.22 -32.64 -13.72
C LEU A 13 16.61 -31.50 -14.52
N GLU A 14 16.18 -31.76 -15.75
CA GLU A 14 15.51 -30.80 -16.61
C GLU A 14 14.17 -30.37 -16.00
N ARG A 15 13.38 -31.33 -15.51
CA ARG A 15 12.13 -31.06 -14.79
C ARG A 15 12.35 -30.17 -13.56
N LEU A 16 13.32 -30.52 -12.71
CA LEU A 16 13.66 -29.72 -11.53
C LEU A 16 14.18 -28.33 -11.91
N SER A 17 14.96 -28.20 -12.98
CA SER A 17 15.46 -26.91 -13.46
C SER A 17 14.33 -26.02 -13.99
N LEU A 18 13.33 -26.61 -14.64
CA LEU A 18 12.15 -25.91 -15.16
C LEU A 18 11.20 -25.49 -14.04
N GLU A 19 10.95 -26.38 -13.06
CA GLU A 19 10.18 -26.06 -11.85
C GLU A 19 10.85 -24.92 -11.07
N HIS A 20 12.17 -24.99 -10.86
CA HIS A 20 12.92 -23.96 -10.17
C HIS A 20 12.95 -22.62 -10.92
N SER A 21 13.12 -22.67 -12.25
CA SER A 21 13.08 -21.46 -13.10
C SER A 21 11.70 -20.82 -13.05
N ARG A 22 10.63 -21.62 -13.12
CA ARG A 22 9.24 -21.14 -13.03
C ARG A 22 8.95 -20.50 -11.68
N ALA A 23 9.33 -21.16 -10.58
CA ALA A 23 9.16 -20.61 -9.24
C ALA A 23 9.92 -19.28 -9.09
N ARG A 24 11.10 -19.16 -9.70
CA ARG A 24 11.88 -17.92 -9.71
C ARG A 24 11.26 -16.83 -10.58
N PHE A 25 10.66 -17.16 -11.72
CA PHE A 25 9.93 -16.19 -12.54
C PHE A 25 8.65 -15.72 -11.86
N GLU A 26 7.90 -16.61 -11.20
CA GLU A 26 6.67 -16.26 -10.46
C GLU A 26 6.99 -15.34 -9.27
N THR A 27 8.08 -15.58 -8.55
CA THR A 27 8.55 -14.68 -7.47
C THR A 27 9.00 -13.32 -8.01
N VAL A 28 9.82 -13.26 -9.06
CA VAL A 28 10.29 -11.99 -9.66
C VAL A 28 9.11 -11.17 -10.24
N GLN A 29 8.17 -11.82 -10.93
CA GLN A 29 6.99 -11.16 -11.45
C GLN A 29 6.06 -10.68 -10.32
N GLY A 30 6.00 -11.43 -9.21
CA GLY A 30 5.27 -11.05 -8.02
C GLY A 30 5.85 -9.82 -7.32
N GLU A 31 7.18 -9.74 -7.20
CA GLU A 31 7.89 -8.58 -6.64
C GLU A 31 7.65 -7.31 -7.46
N ILE A 32 7.72 -7.38 -8.79
CA ILE A 32 7.46 -6.22 -9.67
C ILE A 32 6.02 -5.72 -9.49
N THR A 33 5.05 -6.65 -9.44
CA THR A 33 3.64 -6.33 -9.25
C THR A 33 3.39 -5.71 -7.87
N ALA A 34 4.04 -6.25 -6.83
CA ALA A 34 4.01 -5.71 -5.48
C ALA A 34 4.56 -4.28 -5.39
N ASN A 35 5.68 -3.99 -6.08
CA ASN A 35 6.29 -2.66 -6.09
C ASN A 35 5.39 -1.61 -6.78
N PHE A 36 4.82 -1.95 -7.94
CA PHE A 36 3.89 -1.05 -8.63
C PHE A 36 2.61 -0.83 -7.81
N GLY A 37 2.08 -1.90 -7.21
CA GLY A 37 0.93 -1.84 -6.31
C GLY A 37 1.18 -0.92 -5.13
N LEU A 38 2.37 -0.96 -4.54
CA LEU A 38 2.72 -0.10 -3.41
C LEU A 38 2.86 1.39 -3.80
N LEU A 39 3.42 1.68 -4.98
CA LEU A 39 3.47 3.05 -5.50
C LEU A 39 2.06 3.63 -5.71
N LEU A 40 1.17 2.84 -6.32
CA LEU A 40 -0.22 3.24 -6.54
C LEU A 40 -0.96 3.41 -5.21
N ALA A 41 -0.79 2.48 -4.27
CA ALA A 41 -1.37 2.54 -2.94
C ALA A 41 -0.94 3.80 -2.18
N ASP A 42 0.35 4.15 -2.18
CA ASP A 42 0.87 5.39 -1.56
C ASP A 42 0.18 6.63 -2.14
N ALA A 43 0.10 6.72 -3.48
CA ALA A 43 -0.54 7.85 -4.15
C ALA A 43 -2.02 7.99 -3.79
N MET A 44 -2.77 6.87 -3.77
CA MET A 44 -4.19 6.87 -3.46
C MET A 44 -4.47 7.18 -1.99
N ILE A 45 -3.74 6.55 -1.06
CA ILE A 45 -3.85 6.82 0.38
C ILE A 45 -3.57 8.30 0.67
N TYR A 46 -2.52 8.84 0.06
CA TYR A 46 -2.16 10.25 0.23
C TYR A 46 -3.28 11.19 -0.25
N ALA A 47 -3.83 10.92 -1.44
CA ALA A 47 -4.91 11.75 -2.00
C ALA A 47 -6.18 11.70 -1.15
N ILE A 48 -6.62 10.49 -0.75
CA ILE A 48 -7.81 10.31 0.10
C ILE A 48 -7.61 10.96 1.46
N GLY A 49 -6.45 10.74 2.10
CA GLY A 49 -6.12 11.35 3.38
C GLY A 49 -6.11 12.88 3.31
N PHE A 50 -5.51 13.45 2.26
CA PHE A 50 -5.50 14.90 2.03
C PHE A 50 -6.90 15.47 1.86
N ILE A 51 -7.72 14.89 0.98
CA ILE A 51 -9.10 15.35 0.74
C ILE A 51 -9.93 15.26 2.02
N SER A 52 -9.78 14.17 2.78
CA SER A 52 -10.47 13.99 4.07
C SER A 52 -10.12 15.07 5.09
N VAL A 53 -8.84 15.42 5.21
CA VAL A 53 -8.40 16.51 6.09
C VAL A 53 -8.99 17.84 5.65
N ILE A 54 -9.01 18.12 4.34
CA ILE A 54 -9.57 19.36 3.80
C ILE A 54 -11.07 19.46 4.07
N ILE A 55 -11.84 18.40 3.84
CA ILE A 55 -13.29 18.40 4.12
C ILE A 55 -13.54 18.57 5.62
N GLY A 56 -12.85 17.82 6.48
CA GLY A 56 -12.99 17.94 7.93
C GLY A 56 -12.59 19.33 8.45
N LEU A 57 -11.53 19.94 7.90
CA LEU A 57 -11.14 21.31 8.23
C LEU A 57 -12.13 22.35 7.70
N ALA A 58 -12.69 22.16 6.50
CA ALA A 58 -13.66 23.09 5.94
C ALA A 58 -14.94 23.16 6.80
N ASP A 59 -15.31 22.03 7.41
CA ASP A 59 -16.45 21.92 8.32
C ASP A 59 -16.17 22.60 9.69
N ILE A 60 -14.92 22.53 10.18
CA ILE A 60 -14.49 23.13 11.45
C ILE A 60 -14.19 24.63 11.32
N ALA A 61 -13.53 25.02 10.23
CA ALA A 61 -12.94 26.34 10.02
C ALA A 61 -13.82 27.21 9.10
N LEU A 62 -15.06 27.47 9.53
CA LEU A 62 -16.00 28.36 8.84
C LEU A 62 -15.55 29.84 8.86
N SER A 63 -14.58 30.20 9.71
CA SER A 63 -13.96 31.53 9.77
C SER A 63 -12.43 31.43 9.81
N ILE A 64 -11.76 32.53 9.45
CA ILE A 64 -10.29 32.63 9.49
C ILE A 64 -9.78 32.64 10.95
N ASN A 65 -10.64 33.01 11.91
CA ASN A 65 -10.25 33.15 13.30
C ASN A 65 -10.33 31.79 14.04
N PRO A 66 -9.19 31.23 14.49
CA PRO A 66 -9.16 29.89 15.12
C PRO A 66 -9.95 29.79 16.43
N THR A 67 -10.30 30.91 17.06
CA THR A 67 -11.15 30.90 18.28
C THR A 67 -12.62 30.69 17.98
N GLU A 68 -13.04 30.88 16.72
CA GLU A 68 -14.44 30.70 16.27
C GLU A 68 -14.66 29.34 15.60
N TRP A 69 -13.62 28.49 15.56
CA TRP A 69 -13.71 27.18 14.95
C TRP A 69 -14.60 26.25 15.77
N LEU A 70 -15.50 25.56 15.08
CA LEU A 70 -16.50 24.69 15.68
C LEU A 70 -15.92 23.28 15.88
N TRP A 71 -14.92 23.17 16.74
CA TRP A 71 -14.23 21.90 17.04
C TRP A 71 -15.16 20.80 17.58
N SER A 72 -16.29 21.16 18.20
CA SER A 72 -17.28 20.20 18.72
C SER A 72 -18.32 19.74 17.71
N GLU A 73 -18.53 20.49 16.63
CA GLU A 73 -19.57 20.22 15.64
C GLU A 73 -19.00 19.71 14.31
N GLY A 74 -17.76 20.08 14.00
CA GLY A 74 -17.13 19.63 12.77
C GLY A 74 -16.77 18.14 12.75
N ASP A 75 -16.60 17.61 11.55
CA ASP A 75 -16.32 16.19 11.32
C ASP A 75 -14.90 15.76 11.75
N LEU A 76 -14.72 15.60 13.06
CA LEU A 76 -13.47 15.10 13.66
C LEU A 76 -13.11 13.70 13.18
N ILE A 77 -14.09 12.88 12.79
CA ILE A 77 -13.83 11.52 12.27
C ILE A 77 -13.08 11.63 10.95
N LEU A 78 -13.54 12.47 10.01
CA LEU A 78 -12.84 12.71 8.73
C LEU A 78 -11.45 13.30 8.96
N LEU A 79 -11.34 14.24 9.90
CA LEU A 79 -10.05 14.90 10.20
C LEU A 79 -9.03 13.88 10.73
N TRP A 80 -9.37 13.14 11.78
CA TRP A 80 -8.46 12.19 12.41
C TRP A 80 -8.15 11.00 11.50
N SER A 81 -9.14 10.46 10.80
CA SER A 81 -8.91 9.37 9.84
C SER A 81 -8.06 9.82 8.66
N GLY A 82 -8.24 11.05 8.16
CA GLY A 82 -7.42 11.66 7.13
C GLY A 82 -5.97 11.85 7.56
N VAL A 83 -5.74 12.38 8.78
CA VAL A 83 -4.40 12.50 9.37
C VAL A 83 -3.76 11.12 9.56
N ALA A 84 -4.50 10.14 10.05
CA ALA A 84 -4.00 8.78 10.24
C ALA A 84 -3.61 8.11 8.91
N LEU A 85 -4.42 8.29 7.84
CA LEU A 85 -4.07 7.83 6.49
C LEU A 85 -2.85 8.53 5.92
N TRP A 86 -2.71 9.83 6.17
CA TRP A 86 -1.50 10.55 5.79
C TRP A 86 -0.26 9.96 6.47
N VAL A 87 -0.33 9.64 7.77
CA VAL A 87 0.74 8.93 8.50
C VAL A 87 0.99 7.54 7.90
N CYS A 88 -0.05 6.81 7.47
CA CYS A 88 0.10 5.52 6.78
C CYS A 88 0.86 5.68 5.46
N SER A 89 0.56 6.69 4.64
CA SER A 89 1.33 7.00 3.42
C SER A 89 2.80 7.33 3.75
N GLN A 90 3.05 8.13 4.79
CA GLN A 90 4.43 8.41 5.22
C GLN A 90 5.17 7.13 5.63
N SER A 91 4.52 6.24 6.40
CA SER A 91 5.08 4.95 6.82
C SER A 91 5.44 4.05 5.63
N LEU A 92 4.58 4.00 4.60
CA LEU A 92 4.84 3.23 3.37
C LEU A 92 6.04 3.78 2.58
N ASN A 93 6.27 5.10 2.65
CA ASN A 93 7.36 5.77 1.94
C ASN A 93 8.59 6.04 2.83
N ASP A 94 8.77 5.27 3.92
CA ASP A 94 9.88 5.42 4.89
C ASP A 94 10.06 6.86 5.40
N PHE A 95 8.99 7.64 5.51
CA PHE A 95 9.01 9.07 5.85
C PHE A 95 9.89 9.94 4.94
N LYS A 96 10.36 9.40 3.81
CA LYS A 96 11.15 10.16 2.83
C LYS A 96 10.36 11.38 2.38
N ARG A 97 9.03 11.28 2.30
CA ARG A 97 8.15 12.37 1.91
C ARG A 97 8.21 13.62 2.83
N LEU A 98 8.62 13.46 4.09
CA LEU A 98 8.86 14.60 5.01
C LEU A 98 10.16 15.36 4.71
N LEU A 99 11.12 14.71 4.05
CA LEU A 99 12.37 15.38 3.69
C LEU A 99 12.12 16.28 2.47
N PRO A 100 12.56 17.56 2.52
CA PRO A 100 12.55 18.43 1.35
C PRO A 100 13.31 17.80 0.17
N LEU A 101 12.90 18.12 -1.07
CA LEU A 101 13.51 17.54 -2.29
C LEU A 101 15.04 17.73 -2.33
N TRP A 102 15.54 18.88 -1.88
CA TRP A 102 16.98 19.17 -1.82
C TRP A 102 17.72 18.25 -0.84
N LEU A 103 17.12 17.94 0.32
CA LEU A 103 17.72 17.07 1.33
C LEU A 103 17.72 15.61 0.85
N ARG A 104 16.70 15.20 0.09
CA ARG A 104 16.70 13.89 -0.59
C ARG A 104 17.79 13.77 -1.64
N MET A 105 17.97 14.81 -2.46
CA MET A 105 19.05 14.85 -3.46
C MET A 105 20.43 14.78 -2.79
N LEU A 106 20.62 15.50 -1.68
CA LEU A 106 21.86 15.48 -0.90
C LEU A 106 22.14 14.09 -0.30
N LEU A 107 21.11 13.42 0.23
CA LEU A 107 21.22 12.08 0.83
C LEU A 107 21.19 10.94 -0.18
N LYS A 108 21.11 11.23 -1.50
CA LYS A 108 20.93 10.25 -2.58
C LYS A 108 19.79 9.26 -2.31
N LEU A 109 18.74 9.72 -1.65
CA LEU A 109 17.56 8.89 -1.35
C LEU A 109 16.70 8.77 -2.61
N GLY A 110 16.39 7.54 -3.02
CA GLY A 110 15.46 7.28 -4.13
C GLY A 110 14.10 7.94 -3.91
N ILE A 111 13.49 8.42 -4.99
CA ILE A 111 12.22 9.19 -5.01
C ILE A 111 11.03 8.34 -4.56
N GLY A 112 11.12 7.03 -4.79
CA GLY A 112 10.08 6.05 -4.46
C GLY A 112 10.30 5.31 -3.14
N PRO A 113 9.25 4.59 -2.71
CA PRO A 113 9.39 3.58 -1.67
C PRO A 113 10.46 2.55 -2.07
N LYS A 114 11.14 1.98 -1.08
CA LYS A 114 12.12 0.91 -1.35
C LYS A 114 11.42 -0.29 -2.00
N ASP A 115 12.11 -0.94 -2.92
CA ASP A 115 11.63 -2.18 -3.54
C ASP A 115 11.45 -3.28 -2.49
N PHE A 116 10.54 -4.21 -2.74
CA PHE A 116 10.22 -5.32 -1.85
C PHE A 116 11.45 -6.16 -1.50
N SER A 117 12.28 -6.49 -2.51
CA SER A 117 13.52 -7.27 -2.37
C SER A 117 14.59 -6.62 -1.48
N ASP A 118 14.56 -5.29 -1.35
CA ASP A 118 15.56 -4.50 -0.63
C ASP A 118 15.20 -4.26 0.85
N GLN A 119 14.08 -4.83 1.30
CA GLN A 119 13.56 -4.67 2.66
C GLN A 119 13.82 -5.92 3.50
N SER A 120 14.06 -5.72 4.79
CA SER A 120 14.04 -6.83 5.74
C SER A 120 12.60 -7.35 5.90
N GLU A 121 12.46 -8.64 6.23
CA GLU A 121 11.16 -9.28 6.46
C GLU A 121 10.30 -8.53 7.48
N ALA A 122 10.93 -8.05 8.57
CA ALA A 122 10.24 -7.25 9.59
C ALA A 122 9.72 -5.91 9.03
N ALA A 123 10.41 -5.30 8.06
CA ALA A 123 9.95 -4.09 7.39
C ALA A 123 8.80 -4.38 6.40
N GLN A 124 8.88 -5.49 5.66
CA GLN A 124 7.82 -5.94 4.77
C GLN A 124 6.51 -6.21 5.55
N GLY A 125 6.60 -6.94 6.67
CA GLY A 125 5.45 -7.23 7.53
C GLY A 125 4.81 -5.97 8.14
N ARG A 126 5.62 -4.98 8.53
CA ARG A 126 5.11 -3.67 9.01
C ARG A 126 4.37 -2.88 7.93
N ARG A 127 4.85 -2.92 6.70
CA ARG A 127 4.19 -2.25 5.57
C ARG A 127 2.90 -2.95 5.18
N ALA A 128 2.88 -4.29 5.17
CA ALA A 128 1.65 -5.05 4.99
C ALA A 128 0.60 -4.71 6.07
N ALA A 129 1.01 -4.61 7.34
CA ALA A 129 0.11 -4.17 8.42
C ALA A 129 -0.37 -2.73 8.22
N THR A 130 0.50 -1.83 7.73
CA THR A 130 0.13 -0.45 7.40
C THR A 130 -0.92 -0.40 6.29
N LEU A 131 -0.83 -1.27 5.27
CA LEU A 131 -1.84 -1.39 4.21
C LEU A 131 -3.20 -1.86 4.77
N VAL A 132 -3.22 -2.79 5.73
CA VAL A 132 -4.46 -3.22 6.41
C VAL A 132 -5.08 -2.06 7.19
N ILE A 133 -4.28 -1.32 7.96
CA ILE A 133 -4.76 -0.15 8.72
C ILE A 133 -5.29 0.92 7.75
N ALA A 134 -4.56 1.20 6.67
CA ALA A 134 -4.97 2.15 5.64
C ALA A 134 -6.29 1.72 4.98
N SER A 135 -6.46 0.43 4.69
CA SER A 135 -7.72 -0.11 4.17
C SER A 135 -8.90 0.17 5.09
N ILE A 136 -8.75 -0.07 6.40
CA ILE A 136 -9.79 0.17 7.40
C ILE A 136 -10.11 1.67 7.49
N LEU A 137 -9.08 2.52 7.57
CA LEU A 137 -9.26 3.96 7.62
C LEU A 137 -9.94 4.49 6.35
N SER A 138 -9.57 3.99 5.16
CA SER A 138 -10.23 4.34 3.91
C SER A 138 -11.70 3.93 3.93
N ALA A 139 -12.04 2.74 4.46
CA ALA A 139 -13.43 2.33 4.60
C ALA A 139 -14.23 3.25 5.54
N ILE A 140 -13.62 3.69 6.65
CA ILE A 140 -14.24 4.64 7.59
C ILE A 140 -14.50 5.98 6.91
N ILE A 141 -13.55 6.52 6.14
CA ILE A 141 -13.75 7.75 5.37
C ILE A 141 -14.84 7.57 4.33
N GLY A 142 -14.81 6.46 3.58
CA GLY A 142 -15.84 6.17 2.57
C GLY A 142 -17.24 6.12 3.19
N TRP A 143 -17.39 5.45 4.33
CA TRP A 143 -18.64 5.43 5.09
C TRP A 143 -19.04 6.82 5.58
N ARG A 144 -18.10 7.60 6.10
CA ARG A 144 -18.43 8.93 6.60
C ARG A 144 -18.87 9.86 5.47
N ILE A 145 -18.17 9.84 4.33
CA ILE A 145 -18.54 10.61 3.13
C ILE A 145 -19.90 10.16 2.56
N SER A 146 -20.28 8.89 2.67
CA SER A 146 -21.58 8.42 2.16
C SER A 146 -22.77 8.87 3.01
N VAL A 147 -22.55 9.24 4.28
CA VAL A 147 -23.59 9.77 5.17
C VAL A 147 -23.60 11.31 5.26
N LEU A 148 -22.70 11.99 4.55
CA LEU A 148 -22.73 13.45 4.45
C LEU A 148 -23.97 13.90 3.65
N PRO A 149 -24.57 15.05 4.01
CA PRO A 149 -25.77 15.56 3.33
C PRO A 149 -25.49 15.99 1.89
N ASP A 150 -24.27 16.42 1.59
CA ASP A 150 -23.84 16.82 0.25
C ASP A 150 -23.14 15.67 -0.48
N THR A 151 -23.65 15.32 -1.66
CA THR A 151 -23.03 14.30 -2.51
C THR A 151 -21.79 14.85 -3.21
N ILE A 152 -20.62 14.31 -2.88
CA ILE A 152 -19.36 14.63 -3.57
C ILE A 152 -19.22 13.67 -4.76
N ALA A 153 -19.54 14.15 -5.96
CA ALA A 153 -19.39 13.39 -7.20
C ALA A 153 -18.04 13.67 -7.89
N THR A 154 -17.47 12.62 -8.49
CA THR A 154 -16.30 12.75 -9.37
C THR A 154 -16.69 13.40 -10.70
N ARG A 155 -15.68 13.85 -11.49
CA ARG A 155 -15.91 14.44 -12.83
C ARG A 155 -16.65 13.51 -13.81
N ILE A 156 -16.70 12.21 -13.54
CA ILE A 156 -17.33 11.19 -14.38
C ILE A 156 -18.76 10.88 -13.87
N GLY A 157 -19.22 11.54 -12.81
CA GLY A 157 -20.56 11.34 -12.24
C GLY A 157 -20.65 10.15 -11.28
N VAL A 158 -19.53 9.54 -10.91
CA VAL A 158 -19.47 8.48 -9.89
C VAL A 158 -19.28 9.11 -8.51
N ASP A 159 -20.03 8.66 -7.52
CA ASP A 159 -19.89 9.14 -6.15
C ASP A 159 -18.49 8.82 -5.58
N PHE A 160 -17.88 9.80 -4.94
CA PHE A 160 -16.51 9.69 -4.46
C PHE A 160 -16.32 8.60 -3.40
N HIS A 161 -17.34 8.32 -2.58
CA HIS A 161 -17.28 7.25 -1.59
C HIS A 161 -17.13 5.86 -2.23
N LEU A 162 -17.69 5.63 -3.43
CA LEU A 162 -17.51 4.37 -4.17
C LEU A 162 -16.06 4.18 -4.60
N VAL A 163 -15.40 5.25 -5.05
CA VAL A 163 -13.98 5.23 -5.41
C VAL A 163 -13.14 4.86 -4.19
N ILE A 164 -13.46 5.43 -3.02
CA ILE A 164 -12.76 5.13 -1.76
C ILE A 164 -12.95 3.65 -1.35
N TYR A 165 -14.15 3.09 -1.52
CA TYR A 165 -14.38 1.67 -1.24
C TYR A 165 -13.58 0.75 -2.17
N VAL A 166 -13.50 1.07 -3.46
CA VAL A 166 -12.65 0.31 -4.40
C VAL A 166 -11.19 0.37 -3.98
N VAL A 167 -10.69 1.54 -3.58
CA VAL A 167 -9.32 1.69 -3.07
C VAL A 167 -9.13 0.89 -1.78
N SER A 168 -10.07 0.95 -0.83
CA SER A 168 -10.01 0.18 0.41
C SER A 168 -9.88 -1.33 0.14
N VAL A 169 -10.73 -1.88 -0.73
CA VAL A 169 -10.66 -3.29 -1.14
C VAL A 169 -9.32 -3.60 -1.82
N GLY A 170 -8.85 -2.72 -2.72
CA GLY A 170 -7.56 -2.87 -3.38
C GLY A 170 -6.38 -2.90 -2.40
N LEU A 171 -6.39 -2.05 -1.38
CA LEU A 171 -5.39 -2.02 -0.31
C LEU A 171 -5.39 -3.32 0.50
N LEU A 172 -6.57 -3.85 0.83
CA LEU A 172 -6.69 -5.10 1.55
C LEU A 172 -6.16 -6.28 0.72
N LEU A 173 -6.52 -6.35 -0.57
CA LEU A 173 -6.01 -7.38 -1.47
C LEU A 173 -4.50 -7.30 -1.63
N LEU A 174 -3.93 -6.09 -1.75
CA LEU A 174 -2.49 -5.89 -1.80
C LEU A 174 -1.80 -6.34 -0.51
N ALA A 175 -2.39 -6.04 0.65
CA ALA A 175 -1.87 -6.49 1.95
C ALA A 175 -1.87 -8.02 2.06
N VAL A 176 -2.96 -8.68 1.66
CA VAL A 176 -3.07 -10.15 1.63
C VAL A 176 -2.04 -10.75 0.67
N TYR A 177 -1.89 -10.14 -0.51
CA TYR A 177 -0.89 -10.57 -1.49
C TYR A 177 0.53 -10.48 -0.93
N TRP A 178 0.86 -9.40 -0.23
CA TRP A 178 2.15 -9.22 0.45
C TRP A 178 2.38 -10.25 1.54
N TYR A 179 1.39 -10.53 2.39
CA TYR A 179 1.52 -11.56 3.42
C TYR A 179 1.77 -12.95 2.82
N ARG A 180 1.18 -13.26 1.65
CA ARG A 180 1.46 -14.50 0.92
C ARG A 180 2.89 -14.53 0.38
N LEU A 181 3.32 -13.45 -0.28
CA LEU A 181 4.68 -13.36 -0.85
C LEU A 181 5.77 -13.51 0.23
N ILE A 182 5.56 -12.95 1.42
CA ILE A 182 6.46 -13.13 2.58
C ILE A 182 6.48 -14.59 3.04
N GLY A 183 5.32 -15.26 3.07
CA GLY A 183 5.21 -16.68 3.43
C GLY A 183 5.92 -17.61 2.45
N ASP A 184 5.74 -17.38 1.15
CA ASP A 184 6.33 -18.20 0.08
C ASP A 184 7.87 -18.03 0.04
N GLY A 185 8.40 -16.85 0.39
CA GLY A 185 9.84 -16.60 0.50
C GLY A 185 10.55 -17.42 1.58
N LEU A 186 9.86 -17.68 2.70
CA LEU A 186 10.40 -18.47 3.83
C LEU A 186 10.51 -19.97 3.48
N GLU A 187 9.59 -20.50 2.66
CA GLU A 187 9.65 -21.91 2.23
C GLU A 187 10.84 -22.19 1.32
N ILE A 188 11.21 -21.24 0.46
CA ILE A 188 12.33 -21.38 -0.47
C ILE A 188 13.68 -21.35 0.26
N GLU A 189 13.84 -20.51 1.29
CA GLU A 189 15.06 -20.45 2.10
C GLU A 189 15.30 -21.72 2.93
N GLN A 190 14.23 -22.38 3.40
CA GLN A 190 14.33 -23.65 4.13
C GLN A 190 14.74 -24.82 3.24
N PHE A 191 14.37 -24.81 1.96
CA PHE A 191 14.81 -25.84 1.00
C PHE A 191 16.26 -25.71 0.56
N ASN A 192 16.90 -24.57 0.79
CA ASN A 192 18.27 -24.26 0.37
C ASN A 192 19.31 -24.48 1.50
N ARG A 193 18.88 -24.98 2.68
CA ARG A 193 19.74 -25.42 3.80
C ARG A 193 19.79 -26.93 3.88
#